data_AF-A0A3M7PW40-F1
#
_entry.id   AF-A0A3M7PW40-F1
#
_cell.length_a   1.000
_cell.length_b   1.000
_cell.length_c   1.000
_cell.angle_alpha   90.00
_cell.angle_beta   90.00
_cell.angle_gamma   90.00
#
_symmetry.space_group_name_H-M   'P 1'
#
loop_
_entity.id
_entity.type
_entity.pdbx_description
1 polymer ?
#
loop_
_entity_poly.entity_id
_entity_poly.type
_entity_poly.pdbx_seq_one_letter_code
_entity_poly.pdbx_strand_id
1 'polypeptide(L)'
;MSKNKFVSESFRGVQPLVPMTRVRTIMKSSPEITQINQDILFVVAKATELFINQFCREAFKNCSKANEMDYKKLADLVANEEKFEFLSEIVPHKVKAKDALKEIEANKISS
;
A
#
# COMPACT_ATOMS: atom_id res chain seq x y z
N MET A 1 -31.69 5.97 10.90
CA MET A 1 -31.04 5.77 9.58
C MET A 1 -30.40 7.11 9.17
N SER A 2 -29.08 7.33 9.30
CA SER A 2 -28.48 8.61 8.86
C SER A 2 -26.95 8.63 8.63
N LYS A 3 -26.26 7.48 8.65
CA LYS A 3 -24.79 7.46 8.49
C LYS A 3 -24.33 7.53 7.03
N ASN A 4 -25.13 7.05 6.08
CA ASN A 4 -24.74 7.01 4.66
C ASN A 4 -24.87 8.35 3.94
N LYS A 5 -25.70 9.28 4.44
CA LYS A 5 -25.92 10.57 3.79
C LYS A 5 -24.76 11.55 4.02
N PHE A 6 -24.19 11.55 5.23
CA PHE A 6 -23.14 12.49 5.62
C PHE A 6 -21.84 12.30 4.84
N VAL A 7 -21.43 11.04 4.60
CA VAL A 7 -20.22 10.76 3.82
C VAL A 7 -20.38 11.24 2.38
N SER A 8 -21.53 10.98 1.74
CA SER A 8 -21.76 11.36 0.34
C SER A 8 -21.75 12.88 0.08
N GLU A 9 -22.06 13.69 1.08
CA GLU A 9 -22.27 15.13 0.91
C GLU A 9 -20.96 15.94 1.00
N SER A 10 -20.00 15.46 1.79
CA SER A 10 -18.71 16.14 2.02
C SER A 10 -17.72 16.04 0.84
N PHE A 11 -18.03 15.23 -0.18
CA PHE A 11 -17.14 14.98 -1.34
C PHE A 11 -17.69 15.47 -2.68
N ARG A 12 -18.86 16.14 -2.71
CA ARG A 12 -19.42 16.67 -3.97
C ARG A 12 -18.46 17.70 -4.58
N GLY A 13 -17.87 17.35 -5.74
CA GLY A 13 -17.02 18.24 -6.54
C GLY A 13 -15.50 17.99 -6.42
N VAL A 14 -15.03 17.20 -5.47
CA VAL A 14 -13.60 16.88 -5.33
C VAL A 14 -13.31 15.55 -6.01
N GLN A 15 -12.67 15.60 -7.17
CA GLN A 15 -12.23 14.39 -7.86
C GLN A 15 -11.05 13.73 -7.12
N PRO A 16 -10.95 12.39 -7.12
CA PRO A 16 -9.76 11.70 -6.64
C PRO A 16 -8.54 12.08 -7.49
N LEU A 17 -7.38 12.25 -6.85
CA LEU A 17 -6.12 12.51 -7.57
C LEU A 17 -5.72 11.29 -8.42
N VAL A 18 -6.05 10.09 -7.93
CA VAL A 18 -5.75 8.83 -8.62
C VAL A 18 -6.75 8.62 -9.76
N PRO A 19 -6.29 8.29 -10.99
CA PRO A 19 -7.19 8.09 -12.13
C PRO A 19 -8.18 6.95 -11.92
N MET A 20 -9.48 7.26 -11.88
CA MET A 20 -10.54 6.28 -11.62
C MET A 20 -10.59 5.14 -12.66
N THR A 21 -10.18 5.38 -13.90
CA THR A 21 -10.08 4.33 -14.94
C THR A 21 -9.03 3.27 -14.58
N ARG A 22 -7.89 3.68 -14.01
CA ARG A 22 -6.84 2.78 -13.55
C ARG A 22 -7.28 1.99 -12.33
N VAL A 23 -7.92 2.66 -11.36
CA VAL A 23 -8.50 2.01 -10.19
C VAL A 23 -9.50 0.93 -10.61
N ARG A 24 -10.42 1.24 -11.54
CA ARG A 24 -11.40 0.28 -12.07
C ARG A 24 -10.73 -0.93 -12.72
N THR A 25 -9.67 -0.70 -13.47
CA THR A 25 -8.93 -1.78 -14.16
C THR A 25 -8.27 -2.72 -13.17
N ILE A 26 -7.62 -2.17 -12.13
CA ILE A 26 -6.99 -2.95 -11.05
C ILE A 26 -8.06 -3.72 -10.25
N MET A 27 -9.17 -3.09 -9.89
CA MET A 27 -10.25 -3.80 -9.21
C MET A 27 -10.80 -4.97 -10.03
N LYS A 28 -10.91 -4.82 -11.35
CA LYS A 28 -11.37 -5.90 -12.25
C LYS A 28 -10.33 -6.97 -12.56
N SER A 29 -9.06 -6.81 -12.16
CA SER A 29 -8.07 -7.89 -12.32
C SER A 29 -8.29 -9.01 -11.29
N SER A 30 -9.12 -8.76 -10.28
CA SER A 30 -9.54 -9.74 -9.30
C SER A 30 -10.78 -10.48 -9.82
N PRO A 31 -10.74 -11.83 -9.91
CA PRO A 31 -11.80 -12.63 -10.55
C PRO A 31 -13.14 -12.56 -9.81
N GLU A 32 -13.14 -12.21 -8.53
CA GLU A 32 -14.34 -12.05 -7.69
C GLU A 32 -15.11 -10.75 -7.91
N ILE A 33 -14.54 -9.76 -8.60
CA ILE A 33 -15.19 -8.46 -8.84
C ILE A 33 -15.94 -8.46 -10.18
N THR A 34 -17.26 -8.68 -10.13
CA THR A 34 -18.11 -8.73 -11.34
C THR A 34 -18.67 -7.37 -11.77
N GLN A 35 -19.01 -6.51 -10.81
CA GLN A 35 -19.59 -5.18 -11.06
C GLN A 35 -19.01 -4.12 -10.12
N ILE A 36 -18.77 -2.93 -10.66
CA ILE A 36 -18.23 -1.78 -9.90
C ILE A 36 -19.09 -0.56 -10.22
N ASN A 37 -19.88 -0.14 -9.23
CA ASN A 37 -20.65 1.10 -9.30
C ASN A 37 -19.73 2.33 -9.13
N GLN A 38 -20.23 3.53 -9.49
CA GLN A 38 -19.42 4.75 -9.48
C GLN A 38 -19.04 5.18 -8.04
N ASP A 39 -19.91 4.97 -7.07
CA ASP A 39 -19.70 5.36 -5.67
C ASP A 39 -18.58 4.53 -5.02
N ILE A 40 -18.57 3.21 -5.23
CA ILE A 40 -17.49 2.33 -4.78
C ILE A 40 -16.18 2.74 -5.45
N LEU A 41 -16.20 3.00 -6.77
CA LEU A 41 -15.00 3.42 -7.47
C LEU A 41 -14.43 4.72 -6.91
N PHE A 42 -15.29 5.66 -6.56
CA PHE A 42 -14.90 6.93 -5.93
C PHE A 42 -14.30 6.71 -4.54
N VAL A 43 -14.97 5.91 -3.70
CA VAL A 43 -14.51 5.60 -2.34
C VAL A 43 -13.16 4.90 -2.37
N VAL A 44 -12.98 3.89 -3.23
CA VAL A 44 -11.70 3.18 -3.36
C VAL A 44 -10.62 4.13 -3.86
N ALA A 45 -10.90 4.95 -4.87
CA ALA A 45 -9.92 5.92 -5.37
C ALA A 45 -9.46 6.92 -4.28
N LYS A 46 -10.39 7.41 -3.44
CA LYS A 46 -10.03 8.26 -2.30
C LYS A 46 -9.33 7.52 -1.18
N ALA A 47 -9.71 6.28 -0.89
CA ALA A 47 -9.00 5.44 0.06
C ALA A 47 -7.55 5.20 -0.38
N THR A 48 -7.30 4.94 -1.67
CA THR A 48 -5.94 4.79 -2.22
C THR A 48 -5.12 6.07 -2.07
N GLU A 49 -5.71 7.25 -2.35
CA GLU A 49 -5.05 8.54 -2.17
C GLU A 49 -4.64 8.77 -0.71
N LEU A 50 -5.56 8.54 0.22
CA LEU A 50 -5.31 8.67 1.66
C LEU A 50 -4.28 7.65 2.16
N PHE A 51 -4.37 6.42 1.67
CA PHE A 51 -3.43 5.35 1.99
C PHE A 51 -2.00 5.74 1.60
N ILE A 52 -1.78 6.22 0.37
CA ILE A 52 -0.44 6.66 -0.08
C ILE A 52 0.07 7.80 0.81
N ASN A 53 -0.78 8.76 1.14
CA ASN A 53 -0.41 9.87 2.01
C ASN A 53 0.01 9.37 3.41
N GLN A 54 -0.77 8.47 3.99
CA GLN A 54 -0.48 7.89 5.30
C GLN A 54 0.80 7.06 5.28
N PHE A 55 0.96 6.19 4.29
CA PHE A 55 2.13 5.34 4.11
C PHE A 55 3.43 6.16 4.04
N CYS A 56 3.43 7.22 3.22
CA CYS A 56 4.56 8.14 3.11
C CYS A 56 4.83 8.89 4.43
N ARG A 57 3.79 9.36 5.13
CA ARG A 57 3.95 10.06 6.42
C ARG A 57 4.52 9.17 7.50
N GLU A 58 4.07 7.92 7.58
CA GLU A 58 4.57 6.97 8.57
C GLU A 58 6.02 6.58 8.32
N ALA A 59 6.37 6.34 7.05
CA ALA A 59 7.76 6.09 6.66
C ALA A 59 8.68 7.26 7.06
N PHE A 60 8.17 8.48 7.00
CA PHE A 60 8.91 9.68 7.39
C PHE A 60 9.00 9.86 8.92
N LYS A 61 7.95 9.52 9.68
CA LYS A 61 7.95 9.63 11.15
C LYS A 61 8.99 8.72 11.81
N ASN A 62 9.22 7.55 11.24
CA ASN A 62 10.18 6.58 11.75
C ASN A 62 11.65 6.96 11.42
N CYS A 63 11.90 8.15 10.87
CA CYS A 63 13.24 8.65 10.58
C CYS A 63 13.79 9.53 11.71
N SER A 64 14.84 9.05 12.36
CA SER A 64 15.54 9.80 13.42
C SER A 64 16.59 10.80 12.91
N LYS A 65 17.08 10.67 11.67
CA LYS A 65 18.27 11.44 11.21
C LYS A 65 18.32 11.95 9.76
N ALA A 66 17.27 11.82 8.94
CA ALA A 66 17.37 12.36 7.57
C ALA A 66 16.01 12.78 7.02
N ASN A 67 15.95 14.01 6.52
CA ASN A 67 14.83 14.63 5.78
C ASN A 67 14.55 13.97 4.40
N GLU A 68 15.08 12.77 4.15
CA GLU A 68 15.04 12.09 2.86
C GLU A 68 14.26 10.79 2.97
N MET A 69 13.38 10.52 2.00
CA MET A 69 12.65 9.25 1.92
C MET A 69 13.41 8.29 1.01
N ASP A 70 13.81 7.13 1.53
CA ASP A 70 14.49 6.09 0.77
C ASP A 70 13.70 4.77 0.83
N TYR A 71 14.06 3.82 -0.04
CA TYR A 71 13.39 2.52 -0.09
C TYR A 71 13.59 1.71 1.19
N LYS A 72 14.74 1.83 1.85
CA LYS A 72 15.04 1.07 3.06
C LYS A 72 14.04 1.40 4.15
N LYS A 73 13.70 2.68 4.31
CA LYS A 73 12.69 3.16 5.27
C LYS A 73 11.29 2.61 4.98
N LEU A 74 10.92 2.49 3.71
CA LEU A 74 9.63 1.88 3.32
C LEU A 74 9.62 0.38 3.66
N ALA A 75 10.70 -0.34 3.36
CA ALA A 75 10.82 -1.75 3.71
C ALA A 75 10.83 -1.96 5.24
N ASP A 76 11.57 -1.12 5.98
CA ASP A 76 11.59 -1.15 7.45
C ASP A 76 10.18 -0.89 8.02
N LEU A 77 9.42 0.07 7.47
CA LEU A 77 8.04 0.31 7.90
C LEU A 77 7.15 -0.93 7.64
N VAL A 78 7.23 -1.51 6.46
CA VAL A 78 6.44 -2.69 6.06
C VAL A 78 6.74 -3.90 6.94
N ALA A 79 8.00 -4.10 7.34
CA ALA A 79 8.39 -5.23 8.17
C ALA A 79 8.03 -5.07 9.66
N ASN A 80 7.93 -3.84 10.16
CA ASN A 80 7.74 -3.57 11.60
C ASN A 80 6.29 -3.25 11.98
N GLU A 81 5.42 -2.92 11.03
CA GLU A 81 4.04 -2.51 11.29
C GLU A 81 3.05 -3.51 10.66
N GLU A 82 2.29 -4.22 11.49
CA GLU A 82 1.31 -5.26 11.08
C GLU A 82 0.32 -4.75 10.02
N LYS A 83 -0.15 -3.51 10.14
CA LYS A 83 -1.08 -2.88 9.17
C LYS A 83 -0.51 -2.75 7.74
N PHE A 84 0.79 -2.91 7.55
CA PHE A 84 1.46 -2.88 6.25
C PHE A 84 1.96 -4.26 5.79
N GLU A 85 1.69 -5.33 6.52
CA GLU A 85 2.14 -6.70 6.19
C GLU A 85 1.73 -7.14 4.78
N PHE A 86 0.57 -6.69 4.31
CA PHE A 86 0.08 -6.97 2.95
C PHE A 86 1.01 -6.45 1.82
N LEU A 87 1.97 -5.57 2.14
CA LEU A 87 2.98 -5.07 1.21
C LEU A 87 4.28 -5.85 1.24
N SER A 88 4.46 -6.83 2.13
CA SER A 88 5.73 -7.55 2.34
C SER A 88 6.32 -8.15 1.05
N GLU A 89 5.46 -8.70 0.18
CA GLU A 89 5.85 -9.26 -1.11
C GLU A 89 6.16 -8.17 -2.17
N ILE A 90 5.60 -6.97 -2.02
CA ILE A 90 5.73 -5.85 -2.96
C ILE A 90 6.91 -4.94 -2.60
N VAL A 91 7.19 -4.79 -1.31
CA VAL A 91 8.23 -3.93 -0.75
C VAL A 91 9.14 -4.75 0.20
N PRO A 92 9.85 -5.76 -0.32
CA PRO A 92 10.71 -6.61 0.50
C PRO A 92 11.96 -5.87 0.98
N HIS A 93 12.55 -6.32 2.09
CA HIS A 93 13.93 -5.94 2.41
C HIS A 93 14.87 -6.43 1.32
N LYS A 94 15.67 -5.51 0.77
CA LYS A 94 16.72 -5.88 -0.19
C LYS A 94 17.82 -6.67 0.52
N VAL A 95 17.87 -7.97 0.28
CA VAL A 95 19.01 -8.82 0.64
C VAL A 95 20.00 -8.80 -0.52
N LYS A 96 21.30 -8.68 -0.26
CA LYS A 96 22.29 -8.81 -1.34
C LYS A 96 22.29 -10.26 -1.80
N ALA A 97 22.32 -10.50 -3.12
CA ALA A 97 22.29 -11.86 -3.69
C ALA A 97 23.34 -12.81 -3.08
N LYS A 98 24.54 -12.28 -2.80
CA LYS A 98 25.62 -13.03 -2.12
C LYS A 98 25.28 -13.51 -0.71
N ASP A 99 24.45 -12.76 0.02
CA ASP A 99 24.11 -13.06 1.41
C ASP A 99 22.92 -14.05 1.42
N ALA A 100 21.97 -13.88 0.50
CA ALA A 100 20.91 -14.86 0.25
C ALA A 100 21.45 -16.23 -0.22
N LEU A 101 22.43 -16.24 -1.13
CA LEU A 101 23.09 -17.48 -1.58
C LEU A 101 23.77 -18.22 -0.41
N LYS A 102 24.43 -17.49 0.49
CA LYS A 102 25.06 -18.08 1.69
C LYS A 102 24.04 -18.67 2.65
N GLU A 103 22.89 -18.03 2.87
CA GLU A 103 21.81 -18.58 3.70
C GLU A 103 21.20 -19.84 3.09
N ILE A 104 21.00 -19.86 1.77
CA ILE A 104 20.50 -21.04 1.05
C ILE A 104 21.50 -22.20 1.15
N GLU A 105 22.80 -21.93 1.00
CA GLU A 105 23.86 -22.92 1.15
C GLU A 105 23.94 -23.44 2.59
N ALA A 106 23.87 -22.57 3.60
CA ALA A 106 23.91 -22.95 5.01
C ALA A 106 22.71 -23.81 5.44
N ASN A 107 21.50 -23.49 4.96
CA ASN A 107 20.29 -24.28 5.25
C ASN A 107 20.29 -25.65 4.53
N LYS A 108 20.95 -25.77 3.37
CA LYS A 108 21.14 -27.06 2.69
C LYS A 108 22.15 -27.97 3.37
N ILE A 109 23.13 -27.42 4.09
CA ILE A 109 24.16 -28.19 4.79
C ILE A 109 23.65 -28.72 6.15
N SER A 110 22.55 -28.17 6.65
CA SER A 110 21.96 -28.51 7.95
C SER A 110 20.77 -29.49 7.86
N SER A 111 20.44 -29.97 6.65
CA SER A 111 19.38 -30.97 6.38
C SER A 111 19.99 -32.25 5.81
#